data_AF-A0A973ZI83-F1
#
_entry.id   AF-A0A973ZI83-F1
#
_cell.length_a   1.000
_cell.length_b   1.000
_cell.length_c   1.000
_cell.angle_alpha   90.00
_cell.angle_beta   90.00
_cell.angle_gamma   90.00
#
_symmetry.space_group_name_H-M   'P 1'
#
loop_
_entity.id
_entity.type
_entity.pdbx_description
1 polymer ?
#
loop_
_entity_poly.entity_id
_entity_poly.type
_entity_poly.pdbx_seq_one_letter_code
_entity_poly.pdbx_strand_id
1 'polypeptide(L)'
;MTTPSSPESAVKGLRPLFAWALLGYVALHLVFEFFSWLVPSRHDSFTMRSYYADFVGLYTIALPLLALLIAVQITPVLGASKIMAAIALAEYAFALFFGVVTFLIGLGYAFTFAETSAATAFGGLRHLVMSVAELALLALAAYASLRVFTSLGGKLPDLTTAVRQQAPPAQPQPPTQQQPPTQPPAAPTEPPGAHRAP
;
A
#
# COMPACT_ATOMS: atom_id res chain seq x y z
N MET A 1 -3.86 50.40 1.84
CA MET A 1 -5.00 49.47 1.62
C MET A 1 -4.41 48.09 1.36
N THR A 2 -4.39 47.20 2.35
CA THR A 2 -3.99 45.80 2.17
C THR A 2 -5.22 45.03 1.72
N THR A 3 -5.23 44.54 0.49
CA THR A 3 -6.30 43.68 -0.01
C THR A 3 -6.43 42.47 0.94
N PRO A 4 -7.61 42.17 1.48
CA PRO A 4 -7.78 41.03 2.37
C PRO A 4 -7.40 39.74 1.64
N SER A 5 -6.56 38.91 2.25
CA SER A 5 -6.24 37.58 1.72
C SER A 5 -7.54 36.78 1.59
N SER A 6 -7.86 36.35 0.37
CA SER A 6 -9.03 35.48 0.14
C SER A 6 -8.92 34.22 1.01
N PRO A 7 -10.02 33.73 1.63
CA PRO A 7 -10.03 32.49 2.41
C PRO A 7 -9.37 31.31 1.68
N GLU A 8 -9.49 31.27 0.36
CA GLU A 8 -8.87 30.26 -0.50
C GLU A 8 -7.34 30.25 -0.39
N SER A 9 -6.72 31.44 -0.33
CA SER A 9 -5.26 31.58 -0.25
C SER A 9 -4.70 31.12 1.09
N ALA A 10 -5.44 31.37 2.18
CA ALA A 10 -5.06 30.96 3.52
C ALA A 10 -5.08 29.43 3.68
N VAL A 11 -6.10 28.75 3.13
CA VAL A 11 -6.23 27.29 3.23
C VAL A 11 -5.24 26.56 2.33
N LYS A 12 -4.94 27.10 1.15
CA LYS A 12 -4.09 26.43 0.14
C LYS A 12 -2.68 26.11 0.65
N GLY A 13 -2.10 26.99 1.47
CA GLY A 13 -0.79 26.78 2.10
C GLY A 13 -0.80 25.74 3.23
N LEU A 14 -1.94 25.56 3.90
CA LEU A 14 -2.09 24.65 5.04
C LEU A 14 -2.40 23.20 4.62
N ARG A 15 -2.95 22.99 3.41
CA ARG A 15 -3.29 21.67 2.87
C ARG A 15 -2.20 20.60 3.06
N PRO A 16 -0.93 20.83 2.65
CA PRO A 16 0.11 19.82 2.84
C PRO A 16 0.39 19.55 4.32
N LEU A 17 0.33 20.56 5.19
CA LEU A 17 0.53 20.41 6.63
C LEU A 17 -0.57 19.55 7.26
N PHE A 18 -1.83 19.79 6.89
CA PHE A 18 -2.95 18.96 7.35
C PHE A 18 -2.82 17.51 6.87
N ALA A 19 -2.53 17.30 5.59
CA ALA A 19 -2.36 15.94 5.07
C ALA A 19 -1.23 15.18 5.78
N TRP A 20 -0.09 15.84 6.02
CA TRP A 20 1.01 15.24 6.78
C TRP A 20 0.69 15.01 8.25
N ALA A 21 -0.01 15.94 8.90
CA ALA A 21 -0.39 15.80 10.31
C ALA A 21 -1.38 14.65 10.51
N LEU A 22 -2.33 14.46 9.59
CA LEU A 22 -3.30 13.37 9.65
C LEU A 22 -2.64 11.99 9.52
N LEU A 23 -1.74 11.82 8.54
CA LEU A 23 -0.95 10.58 8.40
C LEU A 23 -0.05 10.40 9.62
N GLY A 24 0.70 11.44 10.00
CA GLY A 24 1.59 11.39 11.16
C GLY A 24 0.90 10.99 12.46
N TYR A 25 -0.33 11.48 12.69
CA TYR A 25 -1.12 11.08 13.86
C TYR A 25 -1.45 9.59 13.85
N VAL A 26 -1.89 9.05 12.71
CA VAL A 26 -2.24 7.63 12.58
C VAL A 26 -0.99 6.76 12.72
N ALA A 27 0.12 7.14 12.11
CA ALA A 27 1.39 6.46 12.27
C ALA A 27 1.81 6.39 13.75
N LEU A 28 1.71 7.51 14.49
CA LEU A 28 2.01 7.52 15.93
C LEU A 28 1.05 6.64 16.72
N HIS A 29 -0.26 6.75 16.47
CA HIS A 29 -1.28 5.90 17.10
C HIS A 29 -0.97 4.42 16.93
N LEU A 30 -0.73 3.97 15.69
CA LEU A 30 -0.41 2.57 15.40
C LEU A 30 0.87 2.09 16.07
N VAL A 31 1.89 2.94 16.18
CA VAL A 31 3.15 2.61 16.87
C VAL A 31 2.94 2.47 18.37
N PHE A 32 2.26 3.43 19.01
CA PHE A 32 1.98 3.36 20.43
C PHE A 32 1.07 2.19 20.76
N GLU A 33 0.11 1.89 19.89
CA GLU A 33 -0.79 0.75 20.04
C GLU A 33 -0.06 -0.59 19.87
N PHE A 34 0.93 -0.65 18.97
CA PHE A 34 1.80 -1.80 18.87
C PHE A 34 2.56 -2.08 20.17
N PHE A 35 3.11 -1.03 20.80
CA PHE A 35 3.81 -1.20 22.07
C PHE A 35 2.87 -1.47 23.25
N SER A 36 1.68 -0.86 23.29
CA SER A 36 0.67 -1.12 24.33
C SER A 36 0.18 -2.57 24.29
N TRP A 37 0.01 -3.12 23.08
CA TRP A 37 -0.37 -4.52 22.88
C TRP A 37 0.75 -5.50 23.24
N LEU A 38 1.99 -5.18 22.84
CA LEU A 38 3.15 -6.07 23.03
C LEU A 38 3.66 -6.08 24.48
N VAL A 39 3.74 -4.92 25.11
CA VAL A 39 4.34 -4.76 26.44
C VAL A 39 3.31 -5.07 27.52
N PRO A 40 3.53 -6.09 28.38
CA PRO A 40 2.58 -6.44 29.42
C PRO A 40 2.55 -5.39 30.54
N SER A 41 1.36 -4.91 30.87
CA SER A 41 1.03 -4.22 32.12
C SER A 41 0.86 -5.22 33.27
N ARG A 42 1.06 -4.75 34.50
CA ARG A 42 0.91 -5.59 35.71
C ARG A 42 -0.53 -6.13 35.75
N HIS A 43 -0.67 -7.46 35.65
CA HIS A 43 -1.91 -8.24 35.72
C HIS A 43 -2.72 -8.42 34.41
N ASP A 44 -2.20 -8.02 33.24
CA ASP A 44 -2.94 -8.22 31.98
C ASP A 44 -2.52 -9.49 31.23
N SER A 45 -3.49 -10.29 30.80
CA SER A 45 -3.27 -11.42 29.89
C SER A 45 -3.13 -10.94 28.44
N PHE A 46 -2.46 -11.73 27.60
CA PHE A 46 -2.30 -11.40 26.18
C PHE A 46 -3.63 -11.40 25.41
N THR A 47 -4.56 -12.27 25.78
CA THR A 47 -5.92 -12.30 25.23
C THR A 47 -6.73 -11.07 25.63
N MET A 48 -6.58 -10.59 26.86
CA MET A 48 -7.19 -9.34 27.32
C MET A 48 -6.63 -8.13 26.56
N ARG A 49 -5.30 -8.01 26.43
CA ARG A 49 -4.69 -6.93 25.63
C ARG A 49 -5.14 -6.95 24.17
N SER A 50 -5.26 -8.14 23.58
CA SER A 50 -5.73 -8.27 22.20
C SER A 50 -7.20 -7.88 22.03
N TYR A 51 -8.04 -8.17 23.03
CA TYR A 51 -9.44 -7.76 23.04
C TYR A 51 -9.62 -6.23 23.10
N TYR A 52 -8.72 -5.54 23.83
CA TYR A 52 -8.75 -4.08 23.96
C TYR A 52 -7.87 -3.34 22.95
N ALA A 53 -7.23 -4.05 22.02
CA ALA A 53 -6.32 -3.43 21.07
C ALA A 53 -7.07 -2.57 20.04
N ASP A 54 -6.59 -1.35 19.80
CA ASP A 54 -7.21 -0.31 18.97
C ASP A 54 -6.48 -0.07 17.64
N PHE A 55 -6.08 -1.15 16.96
CA PHE A 55 -5.48 -1.06 15.62
C PHE A 55 -6.50 -0.67 14.55
N VAL A 56 -7.78 -0.99 14.76
CA VAL A 56 -8.87 -0.73 13.82
C VAL A 56 -9.95 0.07 14.53
N GLY A 57 -10.15 1.30 14.06
CA GLY A 57 -11.14 2.20 14.61
C GLY A 57 -11.42 3.34 13.65
N LEU A 58 -12.37 4.20 14.00
CA LEU A 58 -12.79 5.29 13.11
C LEU A 58 -11.62 6.19 12.70
N TYR A 59 -10.69 6.48 13.61
CA TYR A 59 -9.55 7.34 13.33
C TYR A 59 -8.54 6.69 12.38
N THR A 60 -8.21 5.41 12.58
CA THR A 60 -7.28 4.68 11.69
C THR A 60 -7.90 4.41 10.31
N ILE A 61 -9.23 4.35 10.22
CA ILE A 61 -9.97 4.27 8.96
C ILE A 61 -10.02 5.63 8.25
N ALA A 62 -10.47 6.67 8.93
CA ALA A 62 -10.88 7.92 8.27
C ALA A 62 -9.72 8.89 8.00
N LEU A 63 -8.76 9.02 8.92
CA LEU A 63 -7.73 10.06 8.83
C LEU A 63 -6.76 9.86 7.66
N PRO A 64 -6.26 8.63 7.34
CA PRO A 64 -5.38 8.44 6.19
C PRO A 64 -6.12 8.69 4.87
N LEU A 65 -7.38 8.25 4.78
CA LEU A 65 -8.24 8.51 3.63
C LEU A 65 -8.49 10.01 3.45
N LEU A 66 -8.79 10.73 4.53
CA LEU A 66 -8.99 12.17 4.51
C LEU A 66 -7.72 12.92 4.07
N ALA A 67 -6.56 12.52 4.56
CA ALA A 67 -5.27 13.06 4.12
C ALA A 67 -5.08 12.89 2.61
N LEU A 68 -5.43 11.71 2.08
CA LEU A 68 -5.35 11.41 0.67
C LEU A 68 -6.33 12.23 -0.17
N LEU A 69 -7.57 12.40 0.31
CA LEU A 69 -8.56 13.28 -0.33
C LEU A 69 -8.06 14.72 -0.40
N ILE A 70 -7.48 15.26 0.69
CA ILE A 70 -6.90 16.60 0.72
C ILE A 70 -5.76 16.73 -0.30
N ALA A 71 -4.96 15.67 -0.45
CA ALA A 71 -3.81 15.66 -1.35
C ALA A 71 -4.19 15.60 -2.84
N VAL A 72 -5.29 14.92 -3.17
CA VAL A 72 -5.65 14.58 -4.57
C VAL A 72 -6.86 15.35 -5.09
N GLN A 73 -7.89 15.60 -4.27
CA GLN A 73 -9.16 16.14 -4.77
C GLN A 73 -9.18 17.66 -4.96
N ILE A 74 -8.32 18.40 -4.26
CA ILE A 74 -8.26 19.86 -4.38
C ILE A 74 -7.15 20.21 -5.38
N THR A 75 -7.49 20.89 -6.47
CA THR A 75 -6.52 21.25 -7.53
C THR A 75 -5.69 22.49 -7.17
N PRO A 76 -4.40 22.54 -7.57
CA PRO A 76 -3.65 21.45 -8.18
C PRO A 76 -3.35 20.33 -7.17
N VAL A 77 -3.21 19.11 -7.69
CA VAL A 77 -2.80 17.91 -6.94
C VAL A 77 -1.45 18.18 -6.27
N LEU A 78 -1.29 17.77 -5.01
CA LEU A 78 -0.01 17.93 -4.31
C LEU A 78 1.07 17.08 -4.97
N GLY A 79 2.27 17.63 -5.15
CA GLY A 79 3.41 16.89 -5.71
C GLY A 79 3.83 15.68 -4.88
N ALA A 80 3.55 15.70 -3.56
CA ALA A 80 3.81 14.61 -2.64
C ALA A 80 2.67 13.57 -2.55
N SER A 81 1.57 13.74 -3.31
CA SER A 81 0.36 12.90 -3.22
C SER A 81 0.63 11.40 -3.37
N LYS A 82 1.54 11.01 -4.27
CA LYS A 82 1.92 9.59 -4.46
C LYS A 82 2.60 9.00 -3.22
N ILE A 83 3.46 9.76 -2.56
CA ILE A 83 4.13 9.32 -1.32
C ILE A 83 3.09 9.24 -0.19
N MET A 84 2.23 10.24 -0.06
CA MET A 84 1.13 10.22 0.93
C MET A 84 0.22 9.01 0.74
N ALA A 85 -0.13 8.67 -0.50
CA ALA A 85 -0.92 7.48 -0.82
C ALA A 85 -0.19 6.18 -0.44
N ALA A 86 1.13 6.10 -0.65
CA ALA A 86 1.94 4.96 -0.24
C ALA A 86 1.98 4.80 1.28
N ILE A 87 2.10 5.92 2.03
CA ILE A 87 2.09 5.92 3.49
C ILE A 87 0.71 5.48 4.03
N ALA A 88 -0.38 6.04 3.49
CA ALA A 88 -1.73 5.62 3.87
C ALA A 88 -1.93 4.11 3.63
N LEU A 89 -1.44 3.57 2.50
CA LEU A 89 -1.47 2.13 2.24
C LEU A 89 -0.66 1.32 3.26
N ALA A 90 0.50 1.81 3.67
CA ALA A 90 1.31 1.15 4.70
C ALA A 90 0.61 1.15 6.06
N GLU A 91 0.00 2.27 6.46
CA GLU A 91 -0.82 2.38 7.68
C GLU A 91 -2.00 1.42 7.64
N TYR A 92 -2.74 1.36 6.52
CA TYR A 92 -3.84 0.42 6.35
C TYR A 92 -3.38 -1.04 6.38
N ALA A 93 -2.25 -1.36 5.74
CA ALA A 93 -1.71 -2.71 5.77
C ALA A 93 -1.34 -3.13 7.20
N PHE A 94 -0.71 -2.22 7.95
CA PHE A 94 -0.35 -2.45 9.36
C PHE A 94 -1.59 -2.61 10.24
N ALA A 95 -2.54 -1.67 10.15
CA ALA A 95 -3.79 -1.70 10.89
C ALA A 95 -4.63 -2.95 10.57
N LEU A 96 -4.70 -3.35 9.30
CA LEU A 96 -5.46 -4.53 8.88
C LEU A 96 -4.80 -5.82 9.39
N PHE A 97 -3.47 -5.93 9.28
CA PHE A 97 -2.74 -7.10 9.76
C PHE A 97 -2.88 -7.26 11.27
N PHE A 98 -2.54 -6.23 12.05
CA PHE A 98 -2.62 -6.30 13.50
C PHE A 98 -4.06 -6.36 13.98
N GLY A 99 -4.98 -5.64 13.34
CA GLY A 99 -6.40 -5.69 13.64
C GLY A 99 -7.00 -7.09 13.51
N VAL A 100 -6.67 -7.82 12.44
CA VAL A 100 -7.10 -9.22 12.27
C VAL A 100 -6.48 -10.10 13.35
N VAL A 101 -5.19 -9.95 13.61
CA VAL A 101 -4.47 -10.74 14.62
C VAL A 101 -5.06 -10.52 16.02
N THR A 102 -5.25 -9.28 16.44
CA THR A 102 -5.77 -8.95 17.76
C THR A 102 -7.25 -9.30 17.91
N PHE A 103 -8.05 -9.13 16.86
CA PHE A 103 -9.43 -9.61 16.81
C PHE A 103 -9.52 -11.12 17.06
N LEU A 104 -8.74 -11.92 16.33
CA LEU A 104 -8.77 -13.39 16.45
C LEU A 104 -8.34 -13.86 17.85
N ILE A 105 -7.30 -13.23 18.42
CA ILE A 105 -6.81 -13.57 19.77
C ILE A 105 -7.80 -13.06 20.84
N GLY A 106 -8.34 -11.86 20.66
CA GLY A 106 -9.29 -11.21 21.56
C GLY A 106 -10.63 -11.92 21.66
N LEU A 107 -11.01 -12.68 20.64
CA LEU A 107 -12.24 -13.48 20.63
C LEU A 107 -12.32 -14.46 21.81
N GLY A 108 -11.18 -15.02 22.23
CA GLY A 108 -11.13 -15.90 23.41
C GLY A 108 -11.56 -15.18 24.70
N TYR A 109 -11.12 -13.93 24.87
CA TYR A 109 -11.53 -13.10 26.02
C TYR A 109 -12.99 -12.64 25.90
N ALA A 110 -13.42 -12.25 24.68
CA ALA A 110 -14.77 -11.77 24.40
C ALA A 110 -15.87 -12.74 24.85
N PHE A 111 -15.61 -14.05 24.76
CA PHE A 111 -16.58 -15.10 25.13
C PHE A 111 -16.25 -15.82 26.44
N THR A 112 -15.20 -15.43 27.17
CA THR A 112 -14.79 -16.10 28.42
C THR A 112 -15.92 -16.14 29.46
N PHE A 113 -16.77 -15.11 29.50
CA PHE A 113 -17.86 -14.98 30.48
C PHE A 113 -19.25 -15.07 29.84
N ALA A 114 -19.37 -15.59 28.61
CA ALA A 114 -20.64 -15.59 27.88
C ALA A 114 -21.76 -16.36 28.61
N GLU A 115 -21.41 -17.40 29.37
CA GLU A 115 -22.39 -18.21 30.12
C GLU A 115 -22.87 -17.54 31.42
N THR A 116 -22.21 -16.47 31.87
CA THR A 116 -22.51 -15.83 33.16
C THR A 116 -23.74 -14.92 33.12
N SER A 117 -24.03 -14.30 31.98
CA SER A 117 -25.20 -13.43 31.81
C SER A 117 -25.50 -13.17 30.33
N ALA A 118 -26.74 -12.79 30.01
CA ALA A 118 -27.08 -12.33 28.67
C ALA A 118 -26.29 -11.07 28.26
N ALA A 119 -25.92 -10.22 29.22
CA ALA A 119 -25.15 -9.00 28.97
C ALA A 119 -23.72 -9.31 28.51
N THR A 120 -23.05 -10.27 29.14
CA THR A 120 -21.69 -10.70 28.75
C THR A 120 -21.69 -11.45 27.42
N ALA A 121 -22.70 -12.28 27.14
CA ALA A 121 -22.88 -12.90 25.83
C ALA A 121 -23.11 -11.86 24.72
N PHE A 122 -23.97 -10.86 24.98
CA PHE A 122 -24.20 -9.76 24.04
C PHE A 122 -22.93 -8.90 23.84
N GLY A 123 -22.12 -8.72 24.89
CA GLY A 123 -20.82 -8.07 24.80
C GLY A 123 -19.86 -8.79 23.83
N GLY A 124 -19.76 -10.12 23.93
CA GLY A 124 -18.98 -10.94 23.01
C GLY A 124 -19.49 -10.88 21.57
N LEU A 125 -20.81 -10.97 21.38
CA LEU A 125 -21.43 -10.82 20.05
C LEU A 125 -21.20 -9.42 19.47
N ARG A 126 -21.33 -8.35 20.27
CA ARG A 126 -21.03 -6.98 19.86
C ARG A 126 -19.58 -6.86 19.41
N HIS A 127 -18.63 -7.40 20.18
CA HIS A 127 -17.21 -7.39 19.80
C HIS A 127 -17.02 -8.09 18.44
N LEU A 128 -17.58 -9.29 18.28
CA LEU A 128 -17.52 -10.02 17.01
C LEU A 128 -18.05 -9.20 15.83
N VAL A 129 -19.28 -8.70 15.93
CA VAL A 129 -19.95 -8.02 14.82
C VAL A 129 -19.30 -6.68 14.50
N MET A 130 -18.98 -5.89 15.52
CA MET A 130 -18.38 -4.57 15.33
C MET A 130 -16.97 -4.66 14.78
N SER A 131 -16.13 -5.57 15.30
CA SER A 131 -14.77 -5.74 14.77
C SER A 131 -14.77 -6.23 13.33
N VAL A 132 -15.69 -7.12 12.94
CA VAL A 132 -15.84 -7.54 11.53
C VAL A 132 -16.27 -6.36 10.65
N ALA A 133 -17.22 -5.54 11.10
CA ALA A 133 -17.66 -4.36 10.36
C ALA A 133 -16.53 -3.33 10.20
N GLU A 134 -15.77 -3.06 11.27
CA GLU A 134 -14.62 -2.17 11.28
C GLU A 134 -13.51 -2.66 10.35
N LEU A 135 -13.19 -3.95 10.38
CA LEU A 135 -12.23 -4.58 9.45
C LEU A 135 -12.67 -4.45 8.00
N ALA A 136 -13.96 -4.65 7.71
CA ALA A 136 -14.51 -4.49 6.37
C ALA A 136 -14.42 -3.03 5.88
N LEU A 137 -14.71 -2.05 6.75
CA LEU A 137 -14.57 -0.63 6.44
C LEU A 137 -13.10 -0.23 6.22
N LEU A 138 -12.19 -0.75 7.06
CA LEU A 138 -10.75 -0.54 6.89
C LEU A 138 -10.26 -1.10 5.55
N ALA A 139 -10.68 -2.33 5.20
CA ALA A 139 -10.33 -2.94 3.92
C ALA A 139 -10.87 -2.13 2.73
N LEU A 140 -12.09 -1.58 2.84
CA LEU A 140 -12.67 -0.72 1.81
C LEU A 140 -11.89 0.60 1.66
N ALA A 141 -11.49 1.22 2.77
CA ALA A 141 -10.66 2.43 2.76
C ALA A 141 -9.26 2.17 2.19
N ALA A 142 -8.66 1.03 2.53
CA ALA A 142 -7.40 0.57 1.95
C ALA A 142 -7.51 0.37 0.43
N TYR A 143 -8.60 -0.27 -0.02
CA TYR A 143 -8.87 -0.47 -1.44
C TYR A 143 -9.07 0.85 -2.19
N ALA A 144 -9.82 1.80 -1.63
CA ALA A 144 -9.97 3.13 -2.20
C ALA A 144 -8.61 3.84 -2.34
N SER A 145 -7.77 3.75 -1.30
CA SER A 145 -6.43 4.33 -1.30
C SER A 145 -5.52 3.66 -2.33
N LEU A 146 -5.65 2.34 -2.53
CA LEU A 146 -4.92 1.60 -3.55
C LEU A 146 -5.29 2.05 -4.96
N ARG A 147 -6.58 2.28 -5.22
CA ARG A 147 -7.07 2.81 -6.49
C ARG A 147 -6.50 4.19 -6.77
N VAL A 148 -6.45 5.06 -5.76
CA VAL A 148 -5.83 6.38 -5.89
C VAL A 148 -4.32 6.26 -6.14
N PHE A 149 -3.60 5.46 -5.36
CA PHE A 149 -2.16 5.24 -5.54
C PHE A 149 -1.81 4.77 -6.95
N THR A 150 -2.53 3.79 -7.47
CA THR A 150 -2.33 3.26 -8.82
C THR A 150 -2.69 4.28 -9.91
N SER A 151 -3.73 5.10 -9.71
CA SER A 151 -4.05 6.20 -10.64
C SER A 151 -2.97 7.30 -10.66
N LEU A 152 -2.23 7.50 -9.57
CA LEU A 152 -1.10 8.42 -9.48
C LEU A 152 0.20 7.82 -10.08
N GLY A 153 0.12 6.65 -10.72
CA GLY A 153 1.26 5.94 -11.31
C GLY A 153 2.07 5.12 -10.31
N GLY A 154 1.52 4.86 -9.11
CA GLY A 154 2.09 3.91 -8.17
C GLY A 154 2.06 2.47 -8.72
N LYS A 155 3.13 1.71 -8.48
CA LYS A 155 3.25 0.31 -8.92
C LYS A 155 3.24 -0.62 -7.71
N LEU A 156 2.50 -1.71 -7.80
CA LEU A 156 2.60 -2.81 -6.84
C LEU A 156 3.85 -3.65 -7.15
N PRO A 157 4.50 -4.23 -6.14
CA PRO A 157 5.56 -5.21 -6.36
C PRO A 157 5.06 -6.35 -7.24
N ASP A 158 5.78 -6.63 -8.33
CA ASP A 158 5.49 -7.80 -9.16
C ASP A 158 6.07 -9.04 -8.47
N LEU A 159 5.18 -9.80 -7.81
CA LEU A 159 5.54 -11.02 -7.09
C LEU A 159 6.04 -12.13 -8.04
N THR A 160 5.81 -12.02 -9.35
CA THR A 160 6.23 -13.03 -10.33
C THR A 160 7.68 -12.84 -10.79
N THR A 161 8.19 -11.60 -10.82
CA THR A 161 9.61 -11.34 -11.17
C THR A 161 10.56 -11.71 -10.04
N ALA A 162 10.14 -11.57 -8.78
CA ALA A 162 10.95 -11.95 -7.61
C ALA A 162 11.28 -13.46 -7.60
N VAL A 163 10.34 -14.32 -7.99
CA VAL A 163 10.55 -15.77 -8.11
C VAL A 163 11.44 -16.11 -9.31
N ARG A 164 11.37 -15.34 -10.41
CA ARG A 164 12.20 -15.56 -11.61
C ARG A 164 13.67 -15.22 -11.40
N GLN A 165 13.99 -14.27 -10.53
CA GLN A 165 15.37 -13.90 -10.18
C GLN A 165 16.05 -14.90 -9.23
N GLN A 166 15.28 -15.82 -8.62
CA GLN A 166 15.81 -16.95 -7.85
C GLN A 166 16.08 -18.20 -8.71
N ALA A 167 15.83 -18.16 -10.02
CA ALA A 167 16.32 -19.20 -10.91
C ALA A 167 17.86 -19.18 -10.91
N PRO A 168 18.55 -20.32 -10.73
CA PRO A 168 20.00 -20.41 -10.83
C PRO A 168 20.49 -19.75 -12.13
N PRO A 169 21.64 -19.05 -12.13
CA PRO A 169 22.20 -18.50 -13.35
C PRO A 169 22.28 -19.63 -14.38
N ALA A 170 21.60 -19.45 -15.51
CA ALA A 170 21.74 -20.35 -16.64
C ALA A 170 23.23 -20.50 -16.92
N GLN A 171 23.74 -21.73 -16.82
CA GLN A 171 25.14 -22.02 -17.11
C GLN A 171 25.48 -21.48 -18.49
N PRO A 172 26.71 -20.96 -18.70
CA PRO A 172 27.15 -20.47 -19.99
C PRO A 172 26.91 -21.54 -21.05
N GLN A 173 26.02 -21.26 -22.01
CA GLN A 173 25.91 -22.10 -23.19
C GLN A 173 27.27 -22.11 -23.90
N PRO A 174 27.79 -23.29 -24.27
CA PRO A 174 29.05 -23.37 -25.00
C PRO A 174 28.94 -22.58 -26.31
N PRO A 175 30.01 -21.88 -26.73
CA PRO A 175 29.98 -21.07 -27.93
C PRO A 175 29.65 -21.94 -29.14
N THR A 176 28.51 -21.67 -29.77
CA THR A 176 28.21 -22.16 -31.11
C THR A 176 29.28 -21.58 -32.04
N GLN A 177 30.11 -22.47 -32.59
CA GLN A 177 31.12 -22.12 -33.58
C GLN A 177 30.43 -21.36 -34.72
N GLN A 178 30.82 -20.10 -34.88
CA GLN A 178 30.50 -19.31 -36.07
C GLN A 178 31.09 -20.03 -37.28
N GLN A 179 30.23 -20.57 -38.13
CA GLN A 179 30.62 -20.94 -39.48
C GLN A 179 31.11 -19.68 -40.21
N PRO A 180 32.26 -19.74 -40.91
CA PRO A 180 32.82 -18.59 -41.61
C PRO A 180 31.91 -18.17 -42.78
N PRO A 181 31.91 -16.87 -43.14
CA PRO A 181 31.08 -16.37 -44.24
C PRO A 181 31.57 -16.93 -45.57
N THR A 182 30.70 -17.62 -46.29
CA THR A 182 30.91 -17.91 -47.72
C THR A 182 30.92 -16.60 -48.49
N GLN A 183 32.10 -16.25 -49.05
CA GLN A 183 32.28 -15.14 -49.97
C GLN A 183 31.38 -15.30 -51.20
N PRO A 184 30.72 -14.22 -51.66
CA PRO A 184 30.09 -14.20 -52.97
C PRO A 184 31.18 -14.22 -54.08
N PRO A 185 31.01 -15.02 -55.15
CA PRO A 185 31.93 -15.02 -56.28
C PRO A 185 32.00 -13.65 -56.94
N ALA A 186 33.23 -13.15 -57.11
CA ALA A 186 33.52 -11.97 -57.91
C ALA A 186 33.10 -12.22 -59.37
N ALA A 187 32.20 -11.39 -59.88
CA ALA A 187 31.83 -11.39 -61.29
C ALA A 187 33.01 -10.85 -62.13
N PRO A 188 33.42 -11.54 -63.21
CA PRO A 188 34.50 -11.10 -64.07
C PRO A 188 34.15 -9.81 -64.82
N THR A 189 35.08 -8.87 -64.76
CA THR A 189 35.25 -7.76 -65.71
C THR A 189 35.53 -8.31 -67.11
N GLU A 190 34.79 -7.84 -68.13
CA GLU A 190 35.26 -7.86 -69.52
C GLU A 190 34.91 -6.54 -70.25
N PRO A 191 35.76 -6.07 -71.20
CA PRO A 191 35.84 -4.67 -71.62
C PRO A 191 35.36 -4.48 -73.10
N PRO A 192 35.81 -3.49 -73.90
CA PRO A 192 34.90 -2.54 -74.55
C PRO A 192 34.84 -2.66 -76.09
N GLY A 193 33.61 -2.57 -76.64
CA GLY A 193 33.33 -2.05 -77.99
C GLY A 193 33.55 -3.00 -79.18
N ALA A 194 32.54 -3.06 -80.09
CA ALA A 194 32.68 -2.79 -81.54
C ALA A 194 31.51 -3.35 -82.38
N HIS A 195 31.07 -2.53 -83.35
CA HIS A 195 30.36 -2.82 -84.62
C HIS A 195 28.86 -3.17 -84.55
N ARG A 196 27.90 -2.33 -84.98
CA ARG A 196 27.57 -1.71 -86.30
C ARG A 196 26.99 -2.70 -87.34
N ALA A 197 25.65 -2.68 -87.46
CA ALA A 197 24.74 -2.67 -88.64
C ALA A 197 24.98 -3.66 -89.82
N PRO A 198 24.06 -3.88 -90.78
CA PRO A 198 22.76 -3.25 -91.08
C PRO A 198 21.51 -4.04 -90.65
#